data_AF-A0A3A5ZCA2-F1
#
_entry.id   AF-A0A3A5ZCA2-F1
#
_cell.length_a   1.000
_cell.length_b   1.000
_cell.length_c   1.000
_cell.angle_alpha   90.00
_cell.angle_beta   90.00
_cell.angle_gamma   90.00
#
_symmetry.space_group_name_H-M   'P 1'
#
loop_
_entity.id
_entity.type
_entity.pdbx_description
1 polymer ?
#
loop_
_entity_poly.entity_id
_entity_poly.type
_entity_poly.pdbx_seq_one_letter_code
_entity_poly.pdbx_strand_id
1 'polypeptide(L)'
;MKGLTKQDKDAIRDALMAYCENFPSRNRASESLQGVSAAVVSQILNTKYESISDDMFSRIAAQIGFSFEHWTICESENFRLATYVLADAQMYKNVTWMVGDAGCGKTTAAIEFRRTHRNVFYILCSEDMKRSDFVREIAKQVGAPTDSTSNLRDMLDYALGMIGFLQNPLLIFDEGDKLTDCVLNYFISIYNRLEGRAGIVFMSTDYIKRRVDNGLRYNKKGYKEINSRIGRKFFDLNATSRNDVYAICQANGLTGEAEIRRVLKDAETSDNDLRRVKRVIHAQKRRAEQQKGGAE
;
A
#
# COMPACT_ATOMS: atom_id res chain seq x y z
N MET A 1 4.44 4.37 -28.71
CA MET A 1 3.50 4.94 -27.72
C MET A 1 3.34 6.41 -28.05
N LYS A 2 2.10 6.95 -28.05
CA LYS A 2 1.93 8.42 -28.05
C LYS A 2 2.63 8.96 -26.79
N GLY A 3 3.44 10.00 -26.94
CA GLY A 3 4.11 10.66 -25.80
C GLY A 3 3.09 11.25 -24.84
N LEU A 4 3.50 11.47 -23.60
CA LEU A 4 2.66 12.09 -22.57
C LEU A 4 2.32 13.52 -22.98
N THR A 5 1.03 13.87 -22.91
CA THR A 5 0.59 15.24 -23.17
C THR A 5 1.04 16.16 -22.03
N LYS A 6 0.98 17.48 -22.25
CA LYS A 6 1.25 18.46 -21.18
C LYS A 6 0.30 18.25 -19.99
N GLN A 7 -0.97 17.97 -20.27
CA GLN A 7 -1.97 17.72 -19.23
C GLN A 7 -1.63 16.48 -18.41
N ASP A 8 -1.13 15.42 -19.04
CA ASP A 8 -0.68 14.22 -18.35
C ASP A 8 0.51 14.52 -17.41
N LYS A 9 1.47 15.31 -17.90
CA LYS A 9 2.64 15.74 -17.10
C LYS A 9 2.23 16.64 -15.93
N ASP A 10 1.28 17.54 -16.14
CA ASP A 10 0.72 18.39 -15.07
C ASP A 10 0.00 17.55 -14.01
N ALA A 11 -0.76 16.53 -14.40
CA ALA A 11 -1.41 15.62 -13.45
C ALA A 11 -0.39 14.82 -12.62
N ILE A 12 0.69 14.33 -13.25
CA ILE A 12 1.79 13.66 -12.53
C ILE A 12 2.51 14.64 -11.59
N ARG A 13 2.72 15.90 -12.01
CA ARG A 13 3.31 16.94 -11.15
C ARG A 13 2.47 17.14 -9.89
N ASP A 14 1.16 17.28 -10.03
CA ASP A 14 0.28 17.56 -8.91
C ASP A 14 0.25 16.38 -7.93
N ALA A 15 0.23 15.15 -8.44
CA ALA A 15 0.37 13.95 -7.63
C ALA A 15 1.75 13.87 -6.93
N LEU A 16 2.83 14.23 -7.62
CA LEU A 16 4.18 14.29 -7.03
C LEU A 16 4.27 15.37 -5.95
N MET A 17 3.60 16.50 -6.13
CA MET A 17 3.54 17.57 -5.13
C MET A 17 2.89 17.06 -3.84
N ALA A 18 1.72 16.43 -3.96
CA ALA A 18 1.03 15.82 -2.82
C ALA A 18 1.88 14.71 -2.17
N TYR A 19 2.59 13.90 -2.97
CA TYR A 19 3.51 12.90 -2.45
C TYR A 19 4.64 13.53 -1.62
N CYS A 20 5.26 14.62 -2.09
CA CYS A 20 6.34 15.31 -1.40
C CYS A 20 5.91 15.92 -0.04
N GLU A 21 4.63 16.26 0.14
CA GLU A 21 4.13 16.77 1.44
C GLU A 21 4.20 15.73 2.56
N ASN A 22 4.34 14.45 2.24
CA ASN A 22 4.52 13.38 3.23
C ASN A 22 5.93 13.33 3.82
N PHE A 23 6.84 14.18 3.35
CA PHE A 23 8.22 14.22 3.79
C PHE A 23 8.58 15.59 4.40
N PRO A 24 9.50 15.63 5.39
CA PRO A 24 9.94 16.90 5.98
C PRO A 24 10.59 17.86 4.99
N SER A 25 11.13 17.35 3.88
CA SER A 25 11.72 18.17 2.81
C SER A 25 11.67 17.46 1.46
N ARG A 26 11.78 18.24 0.39
CA ARG A 26 11.85 17.71 -0.99
C ARG A 26 13.05 16.79 -1.21
N ASN A 27 14.18 17.06 -0.55
CA ASN A 27 15.35 16.18 -0.61
C ASN A 27 15.03 14.81 0.00
N ARG A 28 14.29 14.76 1.11
CA ARG A 28 13.85 13.49 1.70
C ARG A 28 12.88 12.74 0.80
N ALA A 29 11.96 13.45 0.15
CA ALA A 29 11.07 12.86 -0.84
C ALA A 29 11.82 12.34 -2.08
N SER A 30 12.96 12.94 -2.47
CA SER A 30 13.76 12.37 -3.56
C SER A 30 14.53 11.12 -3.14
N GLU A 31 14.98 11.03 -1.89
CA GLU A 31 15.65 9.80 -1.39
C GLU A 31 14.71 8.58 -1.39
N SER A 32 13.39 8.79 -1.26
CA SER A 32 12.41 7.71 -1.35
C SER A 32 12.12 7.27 -2.79
N LEU A 33 12.50 8.07 -3.80
CA LEU A 33 12.27 7.80 -5.21
C LEU A 33 13.51 7.20 -5.88
N GLN A 34 13.39 5.96 -6.32
CA GLN A 34 14.48 5.22 -6.94
C GLN A 34 14.84 5.79 -8.32
N GLY A 35 16.10 6.21 -8.46
CA GLY A 35 16.64 6.71 -9.72
C GLY A 35 16.08 8.07 -10.12
N VAL A 36 15.58 8.86 -9.16
CA VAL A 36 15.06 10.21 -9.36
C VAL A 36 15.84 11.17 -8.47
N SER A 37 16.58 12.11 -9.05
CA SER A 37 17.36 13.07 -8.27
C SER A 37 16.50 14.20 -7.71
N ALA A 38 16.95 14.84 -6.63
CA ALA A 38 16.32 16.05 -6.09
C ALA A 38 16.14 17.15 -7.15
N ALA A 39 17.08 17.25 -8.10
CA ALA A 39 17.00 18.20 -9.21
C ALA A 39 15.82 17.91 -10.15
N VAL A 40 15.61 16.64 -10.51
CA VAL A 40 14.47 16.21 -11.35
C VAL A 40 13.15 16.49 -10.64
N VAL A 41 13.03 16.13 -9.35
CA VAL A 41 11.84 16.45 -8.54
C VAL A 41 11.57 17.96 -8.55
N SER A 42 12.59 18.78 -8.29
CA SER A 42 12.48 20.24 -8.30
C SER A 42 12.04 20.80 -9.65
N GLN A 43 12.59 20.30 -10.76
CA GLN A 43 12.20 20.73 -12.10
C GLN A 43 10.73 20.43 -12.39
N ILE A 44 10.25 19.22 -12.08
CA ILE A 44 8.84 18.83 -12.27
C ILE A 44 7.92 19.72 -11.45
N LEU A 45 8.20 19.88 -10.15
CA LEU A 45 7.37 20.71 -9.26
C LEU A 45 7.30 22.18 -9.69
N ASN A 46 8.32 22.68 -10.39
CA ASN A 46 8.35 24.03 -10.95
C ASN A 46 7.88 24.11 -12.41
N THR A 47 7.23 23.06 -12.94
CA THR A 47 6.68 23.00 -14.31
C THR A 47 7.75 23.18 -15.41
N LYS A 48 9.00 22.75 -15.14
CA LYS A 48 10.11 22.76 -16.12
C LYS A 48 10.30 21.36 -16.68
N TYR A 49 9.63 21.05 -17.78
CA TYR A 49 9.53 19.68 -18.32
C TYR A 49 10.48 19.41 -19.50
N GLU A 50 11.11 20.44 -20.05
CA GLU A 50 11.82 20.42 -21.33
C GLU A 50 12.99 19.42 -21.34
N SER A 51 13.67 19.27 -20.22
CA SER A 51 14.82 18.36 -20.05
C SER A 51 14.44 16.98 -19.51
N ILE A 52 13.15 16.68 -19.32
CA ILE A 52 12.67 15.47 -18.64
C ILE A 52 11.93 14.58 -19.64
N SER A 53 12.44 13.36 -19.79
CA SER A 53 11.83 12.37 -20.68
C SER A 53 10.48 11.86 -20.15
N ASP A 54 9.62 11.41 -21.06
CA ASP A 54 8.35 10.77 -20.70
C ASP A 54 8.56 9.47 -19.90
N ASP A 55 9.69 8.78 -20.10
CA ASP A 55 10.09 7.62 -19.28
C ASP A 55 10.28 8.02 -17.81
N MET A 56 10.92 9.17 -17.55
CA MET A 56 11.12 9.66 -16.19
C MET A 56 9.79 10.02 -15.52
N PHE A 57 8.86 10.67 -16.25
CA PHE A 57 7.51 10.92 -15.75
C PHE A 57 6.77 9.62 -15.44
N SER A 58 6.82 8.65 -16.35
CA SER A 58 6.16 7.35 -16.18
C SER A 58 6.73 6.58 -14.97
N ARG A 59 8.05 6.63 -14.79
CA ARG A 59 8.75 6.04 -13.65
C ARG A 59 8.33 6.67 -12.33
N ILE A 60 8.23 8.00 -12.28
CA ILE A 60 7.77 8.72 -11.08
C ILE A 60 6.32 8.36 -10.80
N ALA A 61 5.45 8.43 -11.81
CA ALA A 61 4.04 8.09 -11.69
C ALA A 61 3.85 6.68 -11.09
N ALA A 62 4.58 5.69 -11.61
CA ALA A 62 4.54 4.32 -11.09
C ALA A 62 4.97 4.23 -9.61
N GLN A 63 6.03 4.95 -9.21
CA GLN A 63 6.55 4.92 -7.83
C GLN A 63 5.64 5.63 -6.83
N ILE A 64 4.97 6.71 -7.23
CA ILE A 64 4.02 7.44 -6.38
C ILE A 64 2.60 6.86 -6.44
N GLY A 65 2.38 5.78 -7.21
CA GLY A 65 1.09 5.12 -7.35
C GLY A 65 0.07 5.91 -8.19
N PHE A 66 0.52 6.82 -9.05
CA PHE A 66 -0.34 7.56 -9.96
C PHE A 66 -0.80 6.67 -11.12
N SER A 67 -2.10 6.70 -11.41
CA SER A 67 -2.73 5.97 -12.51
C SER A 67 -3.61 6.92 -13.31
N PHE A 68 -3.53 6.83 -14.64
CA PHE A 68 -4.45 7.51 -15.55
C PHE A 68 -5.82 6.81 -15.62
N GLU A 69 -5.92 5.57 -15.15
CA GLU A 69 -7.22 4.91 -15.06
C GLU A 69 -8.03 5.46 -13.88
N HIS A 70 -9.18 6.05 -14.17
CA HIS A 70 -10.15 6.47 -13.18
C HIS A 70 -10.95 5.27 -12.66
N TRP A 71 -10.38 4.59 -11.66
CA TRP A 71 -11.08 3.59 -10.86
C TRP A 71 -11.62 4.23 -9.58
N THR A 72 -12.93 4.17 -9.37
CA THR A 72 -13.55 4.72 -8.16
C THR A 72 -13.47 3.68 -7.04
N ILE A 73 -12.79 4.04 -5.94
CA ILE A 73 -12.82 3.26 -4.71
C ILE A 73 -14.22 3.40 -4.10
N CYS A 74 -14.87 2.27 -3.86
CA CYS A 74 -16.15 2.20 -3.16
C CYS A 74 -15.88 1.94 -1.67
N GLU A 75 -16.60 2.63 -0.79
CA GLU A 75 -16.56 2.38 0.66
C GLU A 75 -17.30 1.09 1.04
N SER A 76 -16.75 -0.04 0.62
CA SER A 76 -17.21 -1.37 1.07
C SER A 76 -17.00 -1.54 2.57
N GLU A 77 -17.66 -2.54 3.15
CA GLU A 77 -17.49 -2.85 4.58
C GLU A 77 -16.02 -3.12 4.93
N ASN A 78 -15.35 -3.95 4.13
CA ASN A 78 -13.92 -4.25 4.32
C ASN A 78 -13.02 -3.03 4.18
N PHE A 79 -13.32 -2.12 3.24
CA PHE A 79 -12.56 -0.88 3.09
C PHE A 79 -12.70 0.01 4.33
N ARG A 80 -13.92 0.12 4.87
CA ARG A 80 -14.19 0.86 6.12
C ARG A 80 -13.51 0.23 7.32
N LEU A 81 -13.57 -1.09 7.47
CA LEU A 81 -12.90 -1.82 8.55
C LEU A 81 -11.38 -1.67 8.48
N ALA A 82 -10.79 -1.87 7.29
CA ALA A 82 -9.35 -1.69 7.10
C ALA A 82 -8.92 -0.25 7.42
N THR A 83 -9.64 0.75 6.92
CA THR A 83 -9.39 2.17 7.21
C THR A 83 -9.52 2.46 8.71
N TYR A 84 -10.52 1.90 9.38
CA TYR A 84 -10.69 2.02 10.83
C TYR A 84 -9.47 1.48 11.59
N VAL A 85 -9.00 0.27 11.25
CA VAL A 85 -7.82 -0.34 11.88
C VAL A 85 -6.57 0.51 11.68
N LEU A 86 -6.35 1.01 10.47
CA LEU A 86 -5.21 1.88 10.15
C LEU A 86 -5.26 3.19 10.93
N ALA A 87 -6.43 3.83 11.00
CA ALA A 87 -6.65 5.08 11.73
C ALA A 87 -6.46 4.89 13.24
N ASP A 88 -7.02 3.84 13.81
CA ASP A 88 -6.89 3.51 15.23
C ASP A 88 -5.42 3.27 15.61
N ALA A 89 -4.70 2.46 14.81
CA ALA A 89 -3.28 2.22 14.99
C ALA A 89 -2.45 3.51 14.89
N GLN A 90 -2.74 4.36 13.90
CA GLN A 90 -2.05 5.63 13.72
C GLN A 90 -2.26 6.58 14.92
N MET A 91 -3.51 6.72 15.36
CA MET A 91 -3.90 7.64 16.42
C MET A 91 -3.34 7.20 17.77
N TYR A 92 -3.57 5.94 18.15
CA TYR A 92 -3.27 5.43 19.48
C TYR A 92 -1.94 4.67 19.59
N LYS A 93 -1.16 4.60 18.50
CA LYS A 93 0.12 3.87 18.45
C LYS A 93 -0.05 2.38 18.71
N ASN A 94 -1.22 1.86 18.35
CA ASN A 94 -1.52 0.44 18.50
C ASN A 94 -0.72 -0.38 17.49
N VAL A 95 -0.46 -1.62 17.89
CA VAL A 95 0.16 -2.61 17.04
C VAL A 95 -0.82 -3.75 16.82
N THR A 96 -1.16 -4.00 15.56
CA THR A 96 -2.19 -4.97 15.19
C THR A 96 -1.80 -5.73 13.94
N TRP A 97 -2.42 -6.88 13.76
CA TRP A 97 -2.25 -7.71 12.57
C TRP A 97 -3.60 -7.95 11.92
N MET A 98 -3.83 -7.23 10.82
CA MET A 98 -5.04 -7.35 10.02
C MET A 98 -4.93 -8.53 9.06
N VAL A 99 -5.95 -9.38 9.07
CA VAL A 99 -6.00 -10.61 8.28
C VAL A 99 -7.27 -10.64 7.45
N GLY A 100 -7.15 -11.06 6.20
CA GLY A 100 -8.33 -11.33 5.37
C GLY A 100 -7.93 -12.01 4.07
N ASP A 101 -8.91 -12.43 3.29
CA ASP A 101 -8.67 -13.18 2.06
C ASP A 101 -7.88 -12.41 1.00
N ALA A 102 -7.24 -13.15 0.09
CA ALA A 102 -6.66 -12.57 -1.10
C ALA A 102 -7.75 -11.85 -1.90
N GLY A 103 -7.46 -10.64 -2.39
CA GLY A 103 -8.43 -9.90 -3.20
C GLY A 103 -9.55 -9.20 -2.42
N CYS A 104 -9.57 -9.21 -1.08
CA CYS A 104 -10.61 -8.52 -0.30
C CYS A 104 -10.44 -6.98 -0.18
N GLY A 105 -9.33 -6.43 -0.68
CA GLY A 105 -9.09 -4.97 -0.74
C GLY A 105 -8.10 -4.38 0.29
N LYS A 106 -7.41 -5.19 1.10
CA LYS A 106 -6.39 -4.74 2.09
C LYS A 106 -5.38 -3.76 1.51
N THR A 107 -4.66 -4.17 0.47
CA THR A 107 -3.64 -3.36 -0.21
C THR A 107 -4.23 -2.04 -0.74
N THR A 108 -5.42 -2.09 -1.32
CA THR A 108 -6.10 -0.88 -1.81
C THR A 108 -6.42 0.09 -0.68
N ALA A 109 -6.92 -0.41 0.45
CA ALA A 109 -7.19 0.41 1.63
C ALA A 109 -5.91 1.05 2.18
N ALA A 110 -4.80 0.30 2.30
CA ALA A 110 -3.55 0.84 2.80
C ALA A 110 -2.92 1.91 1.87
N ILE A 111 -2.96 1.70 0.56
CA ILE A 111 -2.47 2.67 -0.42
C ILE A 111 -3.31 3.95 -0.36
N GLU A 112 -4.64 3.82 -0.31
CA GLU A 112 -5.54 4.97 -0.21
C GLU A 112 -5.39 5.71 1.12
N PHE A 113 -5.20 4.97 2.22
CA PHE A 113 -4.93 5.54 3.53
C PHE A 113 -3.64 6.34 3.53
N ARG A 114 -2.55 5.80 2.96
CA ARG A 114 -1.28 6.51 2.78
C ARG A 114 -1.44 7.78 1.94
N ARG A 115 -2.29 7.75 0.91
CA ARG A 115 -2.52 8.91 0.02
C ARG A 115 -3.25 10.04 0.74
N THR A 116 -4.11 9.71 1.69
CA THR A 116 -5.02 10.65 2.36
C THR A 116 -4.56 11.06 3.77
N HIS A 117 -3.57 10.38 4.34
CA HIS A 117 -3.05 10.63 5.69
C HIS A 117 -1.54 10.85 5.68
N ARG A 118 -1.07 11.75 6.54
CA ARG A 118 0.37 12.06 6.68
C ARG A 118 1.09 11.03 7.54
N ASN A 119 2.41 10.92 7.38
CA ASN A 119 3.29 10.06 8.17
C ASN A 119 2.94 8.56 8.12
N VAL A 120 2.42 8.10 6.98
CA VAL A 120 2.12 6.69 6.72
C VAL A 120 3.20 6.08 5.83
N PHE A 121 3.90 5.08 6.37
CA PHE A 121 4.98 4.37 5.69
C PHE A 121 4.50 2.99 5.26
N TYR A 122 4.40 2.77 3.96
CA TYR A 122 3.94 1.52 3.38
C TYR A 122 5.13 0.70 2.88
N ILE A 123 5.27 -0.51 3.40
CA ILE A 123 6.31 -1.48 3.04
C ILE A 123 5.61 -2.72 2.48
N LEU A 124 5.86 -3.03 1.21
CA LEU A 124 5.40 -4.29 0.60
C LEU A 124 6.43 -5.38 0.90
N CYS A 125 6.03 -6.40 1.63
CA CYS A 125 6.88 -7.54 1.94
C CYS A 125 6.86 -8.58 0.80
N SER A 126 7.99 -9.26 0.62
CA SER A 126 8.13 -10.36 -0.33
C SER A 126 8.92 -11.52 0.27
N GLU A 127 8.79 -12.70 -0.34
CA GLU A 127 9.42 -13.93 0.15
C GLU A 127 10.95 -13.94 -0.06
N ASP A 128 11.41 -13.31 -1.13
CA ASP A 128 12.82 -13.17 -1.49
C ASP A 128 13.54 -12.04 -0.72
N MET A 129 12.80 -11.27 0.08
CA MET A 129 13.33 -10.16 0.86
C MET A 129 14.32 -10.64 1.92
N LYS A 130 15.58 -10.19 1.82
CA LYS A 130 16.60 -10.42 2.85
C LYS A 130 16.54 -9.33 3.92
N ARG A 131 17.28 -9.54 5.02
CA ARG A 131 17.42 -8.55 6.11
C ARG A 131 17.89 -7.19 5.60
N SER A 132 18.84 -7.18 4.67
CA SER A 132 19.35 -5.94 4.05
C SER A 132 18.26 -5.19 3.29
N ASP A 133 17.46 -5.93 2.54
CA ASP A 133 16.44 -5.36 1.65
C ASP A 133 15.30 -4.80 2.49
N PHE A 134 14.88 -5.51 3.53
CA PHE A 134 13.87 -5.05 4.48
C PHE A 134 14.27 -3.74 5.18
N VAL A 135 15.52 -3.65 5.66
CA VAL A 135 16.03 -2.42 6.30
C VAL A 135 16.11 -1.27 5.30
N ARG A 136 16.64 -1.53 4.11
CA ARG A 136 16.75 -0.51 3.05
C ARG A 136 15.37 -0.03 2.60
N GLU A 137 14.38 -0.90 2.52
CA GLU A 137 13.01 -0.52 2.15
C GLU A 137 12.38 0.38 3.21
N ILE A 138 12.52 0.06 4.50
CA ILE A 138 12.07 0.96 5.59
C ILE A 138 12.78 2.32 5.49
N ALA A 139 14.11 2.32 5.35
CA ALA A 139 14.90 3.54 5.24
C ALA A 139 14.46 4.39 4.04
N LYS A 140 14.27 3.77 2.88
CA LYS A 140 13.79 4.42 1.66
C LYS A 140 12.41 5.05 1.86
N GLN A 141 11.45 4.32 2.45
CA GLN A 141 10.10 4.84 2.65
C GLN A 141 10.05 6.07 3.57
N VAL A 142 11.00 6.20 4.50
CA VAL A 142 11.10 7.37 5.41
C VAL A 142 12.01 8.48 4.88
N GLY A 143 12.64 8.29 3.71
CA GLY A 143 13.61 9.23 3.12
C GLY A 143 14.95 9.27 3.87
N ALA A 144 15.31 8.18 4.55
CA ALA A 144 16.63 8.01 5.13
C ALA A 144 17.65 7.62 4.03
N PRO A 145 18.90 8.08 4.10
CA PRO A 145 19.92 7.72 3.13
C PRO A 145 20.16 6.21 3.13
N THR A 146 20.21 5.61 1.94
CA THR A 146 20.41 4.16 1.77
C THR A 146 21.74 3.84 1.13
N ASP A 147 22.80 4.62 1.39
CA ASP A 147 24.12 4.40 0.82
C ASP A 147 24.67 2.99 1.13
N SER A 148 25.58 2.51 0.27
CA SER A 148 26.13 1.15 0.37
C SER A 148 27.17 1.01 1.50
N THR A 149 27.61 2.11 2.08
CA THR A 149 28.67 2.20 3.10
C THR A 149 28.15 2.19 4.54
N SER A 150 26.86 2.45 4.77
CA SER A 150 26.28 2.43 6.11
C SER A 150 25.98 1.00 6.60
N ASN A 151 26.31 0.74 7.86
CA ASN A 151 25.94 -0.50 8.53
C ASN A 151 24.41 -0.60 8.60
N LEU A 152 23.85 -1.77 8.26
CA LEU A 152 22.41 -2.03 8.30
C LEU A 152 21.77 -1.69 9.65
N ARG A 153 22.50 -1.89 10.75
CA ARG A 153 22.01 -1.54 12.08
C ARG A 153 21.81 -0.02 12.21
N ASP A 154 22.82 0.75 11.85
CA ASP A 154 22.80 2.21 11.95
C ASP A 154 21.74 2.81 11.00
N MET A 155 21.59 2.21 9.81
CA MET A 155 20.54 2.58 8.86
C MET A 155 19.14 2.37 9.46
N LEU A 156 18.89 1.19 10.05
CA LEU A 156 17.61 0.92 10.71
C LEU A 156 17.38 1.86 11.88
N ASP A 157 18.37 2.03 12.75
CA ASP A 157 18.27 2.90 13.93
C ASP A 157 18.02 4.36 13.55
N TYR A 158 18.65 4.84 12.48
CA TYR A 158 18.42 6.17 11.94
C TYR A 158 17.00 6.31 11.37
N ALA A 159 16.55 5.35 10.56
CA ALA A 159 15.20 5.35 9.99
C ALA A 159 14.11 5.31 11.06
N LEU A 160 14.25 4.45 12.07
CA LEU A 160 13.34 4.38 13.21
C LEU A 160 13.40 5.65 14.07
N GLY A 161 14.58 6.26 14.20
CA GLY A 161 14.76 7.56 14.83
C GLY A 161 13.94 8.64 14.13
N MET A 162 14.03 8.74 12.80
CA MET A 162 13.24 9.67 12.00
C MET A 162 11.73 9.45 12.19
N ILE A 163 11.27 8.21 12.11
CA ILE A 163 9.86 7.86 12.36
C ILE A 163 9.42 8.35 13.74
N GLY A 164 10.20 8.07 14.78
CA GLY A 164 9.83 8.37 16.17
C GLY A 164 9.70 9.86 16.51
N PHE A 165 10.18 10.77 15.65
CA PHE A 165 10.01 12.22 15.82
C PHE A 165 8.75 12.78 15.13
N LEU A 166 8.09 12.00 14.28
CA LEU A 166 6.91 12.45 13.56
C LEU A 166 5.67 12.43 14.45
N GLN A 167 4.67 13.24 14.10
CA GLN A 167 3.37 13.18 14.73
C GLN A 167 2.56 12.02 14.16
N ASN A 168 2.11 11.12 15.03
CA ASN A 168 1.25 9.99 14.68
C ASN A 168 1.76 9.17 13.46
N PRO A 169 3.01 8.68 13.47
CA PRO A 169 3.50 7.85 12.39
C PRO A 169 2.85 6.47 12.41
N LEU A 170 2.63 5.91 11.22
CA LEU A 170 2.10 4.56 11.02
C LEU A 170 3.02 3.78 10.07
N LEU A 171 3.46 2.58 10.48
CA LEU A 171 4.08 1.62 9.58
C LEU A 171 3.06 0.58 9.15
N ILE A 172 2.93 0.36 7.84
CA ILE A 172 2.10 -0.69 7.24
C ILE A 172 3.03 -1.69 6.55
N PHE A 173 3.00 -2.93 7.01
CA PHE A 173 3.70 -4.06 6.37
C PHE A 173 2.67 -4.91 5.62
N ASP A 174 2.55 -4.69 4.30
CA ASP A 174 1.67 -5.48 3.44
C ASP A 174 2.31 -6.80 3.04
N GLU A 175 1.50 -7.85 2.84
CA GLU A 175 1.96 -9.22 2.58
C GLU A 175 2.95 -9.73 3.65
N GLY A 176 2.74 -9.33 4.91
CA GLY A 176 3.65 -9.63 6.02
C GLY A 176 3.87 -11.14 6.26
N ASP A 177 2.94 -11.99 5.83
CA ASP A 177 3.07 -13.44 5.91
C ASP A 177 4.12 -14.04 4.97
N LYS A 178 4.60 -13.26 3.99
CA LYS A 178 5.68 -13.65 3.07
C LYS A 178 7.07 -13.53 3.67
N LEU A 179 7.25 -12.71 4.71
CA LEU A 179 8.57 -12.53 5.34
C LEU A 179 9.07 -13.86 5.91
N THR A 180 10.34 -14.18 5.69
CA THR A 180 10.99 -15.32 6.37
C THR A 180 11.02 -15.10 7.89
N ASP A 181 11.08 -16.17 8.70
CA ASP A 181 11.18 -16.06 10.18
C ASP A 181 12.34 -15.15 10.61
N CYS A 182 13.43 -15.20 9.85
CA CYS A 182 14.64 -14.43 10.04
C CYS A 182 14.42 -12.92 9.92
N VAL A 183 13.59 -12.48 8.96
CA VAL A 183 13.25 -11.08 8.73
C VAL A 183 12.11 -10.66 9.65
N LEU A 184 11.09 -11.51 9.85
CA LEU A 184 9.97 -11.22 10.73
C LEU A 184 10.43 -10.92 12.16
N ASN A 185 11.49 -11.55 12.65
CA ASN A 185 12.08 -11.25 13.96
C ASN A 185 12.56 -9.79 14.12
N TYR A 186 12.81 -9.04 13.04
CA TYR A 186 13.12 -7.61 13.13
C TYR A 186 11.94 -6.79 13.66
N PHE A 187 10.71 -7.29 13.54
CA PHE A 187 9.54 -6.68 14.18
C PHE A 187 9.78 -6.47 15.68
N ILE A 188 10.48 -7.39 16.34
CA ILE A 188 10.78 -7.28 17.76
C ILE A 188 11.65 -6.03 18.02
N SER A 189 12.69 -5.82 17.22
CA SER A 189 13.55 -4.64 17.32
C SER A 189 12.80 -3.35 16.98
N ILE A 190 12.01 -3.37 15.90
CA ILE A 190 11.24 -2.21 15.41
C ILE A 190 10.22 -1.78 16.47
N TYR A 191 9.42 -2.71 16.98
CA TYR A 191 8.43 -2.44 18.03
C TYR A 191 9.11 -1.88 19.28
N ASN A 192 10.20 -2.48 19.77
CA ASN A 192 10.88 -1.98 20.99
C ASN A 192 11.35 -0.53 20.84
N ARG A 193 11.75 -0.14 19.63
CA ARG A 193 12.25 1.22 19.36
C ARG A 193 11.13 2.24 19.19
N LEU A 194 9.95 1.79 18.75
CA LEU A 194 8.80 2.62 18.40
C LEU A 194 7.61 2.48 19.36
N GLU A 195 7.71 1.67 20.41
CA GLU A 195 6.66 1.46 21.40
C GLU A 195 6.18 2.81 21.97
N GLY A 196 4.87 3.03 21.91
CA GLY A 196 4.24 4.30 22.33
C GLY A 196 4.52 5.51 21.42
N ARG A 197 5.23 5.33 20.29
CA ARG A 197 5.62 6.40 19.36
C ARG A 197 5.06 6.24 17.96
N ALA A 198 4.91 5.01 17.47
CA ALA A 198 4.33 4.72 16.15
C ALA A 198 3.26 3.62 16.22
N GLY A 199 2.24 3.73 15.37
CA GLY A 199 1.36 2.62 15.05
C GLY A 199 2.07 1.63 14.13
N ILE A 200 1.77 0.34 14.26
CA ILE A 200 2.31 -0.69 13.37
C ILE A 200 1.18 -1.65 12.97
N VAL A 201 0.93 -1.78 11.67
CA VAL A 201 -0.10 -2.67 11.13
C VAL A 201 0.57 -3.64 10.18
N PHE A 202 0.45 -4.94 10.46
CA PHE A 202 0.73 -5.97 9.47
C PHE A 202 -0.56 -6.34 8.74
N MET A 203 -0.47 -6.55 7.43
CA MET A 203 -1.56 -7.05 6.61
C MET A 203 -1.14 -8.37 5.99
N SER A 204 -1.99 -9.39 6.09
CA SER A 204 -1.65 -10.73 5.64
C SER A 204 -2.87 -11.54 5.22
N THR A 205 -2.61 -12.68 4.59
CA THR A 205 -3.62 -13.73 4.38
C THR A 205 -3.80 -14.58 5.64
N ASP A 206 -4.87 -15.39 5.70
CA ASP A 206 -5.15 -16.29 6.85
C ASP A 206 -4.03 -17.30 7.16
N TYR A 207 -3.11 -17.52 6.22
CA TYR A 207 -1.92 -18.33 6.44
C TYR A 207 -1.15 -17.92 7.72
N ILE A 208 -1.13 -16.63 8.04
CA ILE A 208 -0.34 -16.10 9.14
C ILE A 208 -0.79 -16.60 10.51
N LYS A 209 -2.10 -16.80 10.71
CA LYS A 209 -2.65 -17.30 11.98
C LYS A 209 -2.09 -18.68 12.28
N ARG A 210 -2.20 -19.60 11.31
CA ARG A 210 -1.63 -20.95 11.40
C ARG A 210 -0.12 -20.93 11.60
N ARG A 211 0.58 -20.01 10.93
CA ARG A 211 2.03 -19.86 11.08
C ARG A 211 2.40 -19.43 12.51
N VAL A 212 1.71 -18.45 13.08
CA VAL A 212 1.93 -17.99 14.46
C VAL A 212 1.58 -19.08 15.47
N ASP A 213 0.45 -19.76 15.31
CA ASP A 213 0.04 -20.87 16.19
C ASP A 213 1.07 -22.01 16.20
N ASN A 214 1.57 -22.40 15.03
CA ASN A 214 2.63 -23.38 14.92
C ASN A 214 3.94 -22.87 15.56
N GLY A 215 4.28 -21.60 15.35
CA GLY A 215 5.44 -20.98 15.98
C GLY A 215 5.39 -21.06 17.51
N LEU A 216 4.21 -20.80 18.10
CA LEU A 216 3.98 -20.92 19.55
C LEU A 216 4.04 -22.37 20.01
N ARG A 217 3.35 -23.29 19.31
CA ARG A 217 3.31 -24.72 19.63
C ARG A 217 4.69 -25.37 19.67
N TYR A 218 5.55 -25.01 18.72
CA TYR A 218 6.90 -25.55 18.61
C TYR A 218 7.97 -24.68 19.30
N ASN A 219 7.56 -23.67 20.08
CA ASN A 219 8.45 -22.75 20.79
C ASN A 219 9.54 -22.13 19.88
N LYS A 220 9.16 -21.77 18.64
CA LYS A 220 10.05 -21.10 17.70
C LYS A 220 10.38 -19.72 18.25
N LYS A 221 11.67 -19.35 18.19
CA LYS A 221 12.19 -18.06 18.64
C LYS A 221 11.39 -16.90 18.04
N GLY A 222 11.01 -15.93 18.88
CA GLY A 222 10.37 -14.68 18.51
C GLY A 222 8.84 -14.72 18.39
N TYR A 223 8.23 -15.89 18.13
CA TYR A 223 6.78 -16.00 17.95
C TYR A 223 5.98 -15.67 19.21
N LYS A 224 6.53 -15.97 20.40
CA LYS A 224 5.91 -15.60 21.68
C LYS A 224 5.88 -14.09 21.86
N GLU A 225 6.98 -13.41 21.53
CA GLU A 225 7.08 -11.95 21.58
C GLU A 225 6.19 -11.29 20.53
N ILE A 226 6.20 -11.80 19.29
CA ILE A 226 5.34 -11.31 18.20
C ILE A 226 3.88 -11.37 18.63
N ASN A 227 3.41 -12.54 19.07
CA ASN A 227 2.02 -12.74 19.48
C ASN A 227 1.65 -11.84 20.68
N SER A 228 2.57 -11.62 21.61
CA SER A 228 2.33 -10.70 22.74
C SER A 228 2.15 -9.25 22.30
N ARG A 229 2.94 -8.78 21.31
CA ARG A 229 2.97 -7.38 20.88
C ARG A 229 1.78 -6.96 20.02
N ILE A 230 1.21 -7.91 19.29
CA ILE A 230 -0.07 -7.72 18.58
C ILE A 230 -1.28 -7.86 19.51
N GLY A 231 -1.07 -7.97 20.84
CA GLY A 231 -2.17 -8.14 21.80
C GLY A 231 -2.82 -9.53 21.78
N ARG A 232 -2.13 -10.54 21.23
CA ARG A 232 -2.59 -11.94 21.12
C ARG A 232 -3.90 -12.12 20.35
N LYS A 233 -4.24 -11.15 19.49
CA LYS A 233 -5.45 -11.17 18.69
C LYS A 233 -5.17 -10.62 17.29
N PHE A 234 -5.70 -11.30 16.28
CA PHE A 234 -5.72 -10.80 14.91
C PHE A 234 -6.99 -9.97 14.70
N PHE A 235 -6.91 -8.99 13.82
CA PHE A 235 -8.09 -8.27 13.35
C PHE A 235 -8.55 -8.88 12.03
N ASP A 236 -9.71 -9.52 12.06
CA ASP A 236 -10.24 -10.22 10.90
C ASP A 236 -11.13 -9.30 10.07
N LEU A 237 -10.81 -9.21 8.77
CA LEU A 237 -11.71 -8.64 7.79
C LEU A 237 -12.75 -9.68 7.36
N ASN A 238 -13.90 -9.20 6.92
CA ASN A 238 -14.99 -10.04 6.47
C ASN A 238 -14.74 -10.57 5.05
N ALA A 239 -15.46 -11.61 4.66
CA ALA A 239 -15.53 -12.00 3.26
C ALA A 239 -16.22 -10.88 2.45
N THR A 240 -15.74 -10.60 1.24
CA THR A 240 -16.38 -9.62 0.36
C THR A 240 -17.81 -10.05 0.06
N SER A 241 -18.80 -9.22 0.41
CA SER A 241 -20.19 -9.56 0.20
C SER A 241 -20.63 -9.29 -1.24
N ARG A 242 -21.71 -9.97 -1.65
CA ARG A 242 -22.37 -9.71 -2.94
C ARG A 242 -22.86 -8.26 -3.04
N ASN A 243 -23.24 -7.65 -1.91
CA ASN A 243 -23.66 -6.24 -1.85
C ASN A 243 -22.48 -5.29 -2.09
N ASP A 244 -21.28 -5.61 -1.57
CA ASP A 244 -20.07 -4.83 -1.86
C ASP A 244 -19.75 -4.87 -3.36
N VAL A 245 -19.83 -6.05 -3.98
CA VAL A 245 -19.59 -6.19 -5.43
C VAL A 245 -20.60 -5.37 -6.24
N TYR A 246 -21.87 -5.37 -5.83
CA TYR A 246 -22.91 -4.55 -6.46
C TYR A 246 -22.60 -3.05 -6.34
N ALA A 247 -22.25 -2.58 -5.13
CA ALA A 247 -21.90 -1.18 -4.89
C ALA A 247 -20.66 -0.75 -5.69
N ILE A 248 -19.65 -1.62 -5.81
CA ILE A 248 -18.46 -1.39 -6.63
C ILE A 248 -18.82 -1.24 -8.12
N CYS A 249 -19.75 -2.05 -8.63
CA CYS A 249 -20.23 -1.93 -10.01
C CYS A 249 -20.84 -0.54 -10.25
N GLN A 250 -21.75 -0.11 -9.37
CA GLN A 250 -22.42 1.18 -9.47
C GLN A 250 -21.46 2.36 -9.34
N ALA A 251 -20.55 2.31 -8.36
CA ALA A 251 -19.53 3.35 -8.14
C ALA A 251 -18.59 3.51 -9.35
N ASN A 252 -18.43 2.44 -10.13
CA ASN A 252 -17.65 2.46 -11.36
C ASN A 252 -18.53 2.64 -12.61
N GLY A 253 -19.77 3.11 -12.49
CA GLY A 253 -20.61 3.49 -13.62
C GLY A 253 -21.27 2.33 -14.38
N LEU A 254 -21.24 1.12 -13.84
CA LEU A 254 -22.00 -0.01 -14.37
C LEU A 254 -23.37 -0.05 -13.69
N THR A 255 -24.39 0.48 -14.35
CA THR A 255 -25.77 0.61 -13.80
C THR A 255 -26.77 -0.36 -14.43
N GLY A 256 -26.43 -1.01 -15.55
CA GLY A 256 -27.30 -1.96 -16.23
C GLY A 256 -27.46 -3.26 -15.43
N GLU A 257 -28.68 -3.63 -15.05
CA GLU A 257 -28.93 -4.83 -14.24
C GLU A 257 -28.36 -6.12 -14.85
N ALA A 258 -28.49 -6.30 -16.17
CA ALA A 258 -28.00 -7.49 -16.85
C ALA A 258 -26.47 -7.59 -16.78
N GLU A 259 -25.77 -6.46 -16.84
CA GLU A 259 -24.31 -6.38 -16.77
C GLU A 259 -23.84 -6.63 -15.35
N ILE A 260 -24.49 -6.00 -14.36
CA ILE A 260 -24.20 -6.22 -12.94
C ILE A 260 -24.44 -7.69 -12.56
N ARG A 261 -25.55 -8.30 -13.01
CA ARG A 261 -25.82 -9.73 -12.78
C ARG A 261 -24.71 -10.62 -13.33
N ARG A 262 -24.11 -10.27 -14.48
CA ARG A 262 -22.95 -11.00 -15.03
C ARG A 262 -21.72 -10.85 -14.15
N VAL A 263 -21.43 -9.64 -13.66
CA VAL A 263 -20.31 -9.40 -12.75
C VAL A 263 -20.48 -10.21 -11.46
N LEU A 264 -21.67 -10.16 -10.84
CA LEU A 264 -21.94 -10.88 -9.59
C LEU A 264 -21.81 -12.39 -9.76
N LYS A 265 -22.41 -12.95 -10.82
CA LYS A 265 -22.32 -14.39 -11.10
C LYS A 265 -20.88 -14.85 -11.34
N ASP A 266 -20.07 -14.02 -12.01
CA ASP A 266 -18.67 -14.33 -12.26
C ASP A 266 -17.83 -14.20 -10.98
N ALA A 267 -18.05 -13.16 -10.18
CA ALA A 267 -17.36 -12.95 -8.91
C ALA A 267 -17.59 -14.10 -7.90
N GLU A 268 -18.81 -14.65 -7.86
CA GLU A 268 -19.17 -15.81 -7.02
C GLU A 268 -18.32 -17.06 -7.35
N THR A 269 -17.81 -17.20 -8.57
CA THR A 269 -16.93 -18.33 -8.94
C THR A 269 -15.51 -18.19 -8.40
N SER A 270 -15.17 -17.04 -7.82
CA SER A 270 -13.85 -16.69 -7.31
C SER A 270 -13.92 -16.07 -5.91
N ASP A 271 -14.87 -16.52 -5.09
CA ASP A 271 -15.07 -16.06 -3.71
C ASP A 271 -15.12 -14.52 -3.57
N ASN A 272 -15.71 -13.85 -4.58
CA ASN A 272 -15.81 -12.39 -4.67
C ASN A 272 -14.45 -11.64 -4.63
N ASP A 273 -13.38 -12.24 -5.17
CA ASP A 273 -12.09 -11.55 -5.37
C ASP A 273 -12.29 -10.25 -6.17
N LEU A 274 -11.97 -9.10 -5.54
CA LEU A 274 -12.18 -7.78 -6.13
C LEU A 274 -11.30 -7.52 -7.36
N ARG A 275 -10.19 -8.25 -7.53
CA ARG A 275 -9.37 -8.23 -8.74
C ARG A 275 -10.15 -8.83 -9.90
N ARG A 276 -10.91 -9.90 -9.68
CA ARG A 276 -11.80 -10.49 -10.70
C ARG A 276 -12.94 -9.52 -11.03
N VAL A 277 -13.60 -8.98 -10.01
CA VAL A 277 -14.65 -7.96 -10.16
C VAL A 277 -14.18 -6.79 -11.03
N LYS A 278 -13.01 -6.21 -10.73
CA LYS A 278 -12.42 -5.11 -11.50
C LYS A 278 -12.22 -5.47 -12.98
N ARG A 279 -11.70 -6.68 -13.27
CA ARG A 279 -11.49 -7.15 -14.66
C ARG A 279 -12.79 -7.30 -15.42
N VAL A 280 -13.84 -7.84 -14.80
CA VAL A 280 -15.14 -8.03 -15.46
C VAL A 280 -15.83 -6.70 -15.71
N ILE A 281 -15.80 -5.76 -14.75
CA ILE A 281 -16.33 -4.40 -14.93
C ILE A 281 -15.62 -3.72 -16.11
N HIS A 282 -14.29 -3.78 -16.17
CA HIS A 282 -13.54 -3.24 -17.29
C HIS A 282 -13.97 -3.87 -18.63
N ALA A 283 -14.13 -5.20 -18.68
CA ALA A 283 -14.60 -5.89 -19.87
C ALA A 283 -16.01 -5.46 -20.30
N GLN A 284 -16.94 -5.23 -19.36
CA GLN A 284 -18.28 -4.72 -19.70
C GLN A 284 -18.21 -3.29 -20.25
N LYS A 285 -17.43 -2.39 -19.63
CA LYS A 285 -17.24 -1.02 -20.14
C LYS A 285 -16.72 -0.99 -21.56
N ARG A 286 -15.69 -1.79 -21.85
CA ARG A 286 -15.10 -1.89 -23.21
C ARG A 286 -16.10 -2.40 -24.25
N ARG A 287 -16.97 -3.34 -23.88
CA ARG A 287 -18.05 -3.82 -24.77
C ARG A 287 -19.06 -2.72 -25.05
N ALA A 288 -19.47 -1.96 -24.03
CA ALA A 288 -20.38 -0.84 -24.20
C ALA A 288 -19.80 0.28 -25.09
N GLU A 289 -18.50 0.58 -24.94
CA GLU A 289 -17.80 1.53 -25.81
C GLU A 289 -17.77 1.08 -27.28
N GLN A 290 -17.48 -0.20 -27.53
CA GLN A 290 -17.47 -0.77 -28.89
C GLN A 290 -18.85 -0.78 -29.53
N GLN A 291 -19.91 -1.04 -28.76
CA GLN A 291 -21.29 -1.00 -29.25
C GLN A 291 -21.75 0.42 -29.57
N LYS A 292 -21.26 1.43 -28.84
CA LYS A 292 -21.53 2.84 -29.12
C LYS A 292 -20.75 3.36 -30.33
N GLY A 293 -19.47 3.01 -30.45
CA GLY A 293 -18.61 3.44 -31.56
C GLY A 293 -18.80 2.68 -32.88
N GLY A 294 -19.57 1.57 -32.89
CA GLY A 294 -19.99 0.88 -34.10
C GLY A 294 -21.37 1.30 -34.63
N ALA A 295 -22.02 2.25 -33.95
CA ALA A 295 -23.31 2.84 -34.33
C ALA A 295 -23.15 4.26 -34.94
N GLU A 296 -21.90 4.71 -35.12
CA GLU A 296 -21.49 5.90 -35.90
C GLU A 296 -20.80 5.45 -37.19
#